data_AF-A0A9J6QT82-F1
#
_entry.id   AF-A0A9J6QT82-F1
#
_cell.length_a   1.000
_cell.length_b   1.000
_cell.length_c   1.000
_cell.angle_alpha   90.00
_cell.angle_beta   90.00
_cell.angle_gamma   90.00
#
_symmetry.space_group_name_H-M   'P 1'
#
loop_
_entity.id
_entity.type
_entity.pdbx_description
1 polymer ?
#
loop_
_entity_poly.entity_id
_entity_poly.type
_entity_poly.pdbx_seq_one_letter_code
_entity_poly.pdbx_strand_id
1 'polypeptide(L)'
;MILYFSGTGNSEYAAKRIGKELQDQTLNLFEKLRDRDFSQMGSEKPWVIVAPTYCWRIPRILQEWLENTPLTGNKDIYFVLTCGGNIGNAGAYTKKLCRTKGMNDLGCIPIVMPENYIALFHTPGKEEAMEIIRRAETAITEAAQLIKTKQPYCRPSVTLMDRLSSGIVNDLYYPVIVHAKKFYATDACISCGECETLCPLKNIHMEQGKPVWEDHCTHCMACICRCPSQAIEYGKNSKGQVRYIFPKELTKKLF
;
A
#
# COMPACT_ATOMS: atom_id res chain seq x y z
N MET A 1 -13.56 -11.88 3.15
CA MET A 1 -13.61 -10.39 3.13
C MET A 1 -12.26 -9.86 2.69
N ILE A 2 -12.24 -8.83 1.85
CA ILE A 2 -11.00 -8.22 1.33
C ILE A 2 -10.84 -6.82 1.92
N LEU A 3 -9.77 -6.61 2.67
CA LEU A 3 -9.43 -5.33 3.29
C LEU A 3 -8.25 -4.72 2.55
N TYR A 4 -8.29 -3.42 2.25
CA TYR A 4 -7.21 -2.79 1.51
C TYR A 4 -6.82 -1.41 2.00
N PHE A 5 -5.55 -1.05 1.79
CA PHE A 5 -5.03 0.31 1.95
C PHE A 5 -4.29 0.71 0.69
N SER A 6 -4.48 1.94 0.21
CA SER A 6 -3.80 2.43 -0.99
C SER A 6 -3.59 3.94 -0.97
N GLY A 7 -2.36 4.38 -1.29
CA GLY A 7 -2.06 5.80 -1.49
C GLY A 7 -2.45 6.29 -2.88
N THR A 8 -1.94 5.62 -3.92
CA THR A 8 -2.08 6.06 -5.33
C THR A 8 -3.02 5.19 -6.16
N GLY A 9 -3.63 4.14 -5.57
CA GLY A 9 -4.71 3.37 -6.20
C GLY A 9 -4.31 1.98 -6.74
N ASN A 10 -3.01 1.64 -6.81
CA ASN A 10 -2.55 0.31 -7.25
C ASN A 10 -3.20 -0.83 -6.45
N SER A 11 -3.09 -0.77 -5.12
CA SER A 11 -3.63 -1.79 -4.21
C SER A 11 -5.15 -1.77 -4.16
N GLU A 12 -5.78 -0.61 -4.34
CA GLU A 12 -7.24 -0.49 -4.46
C GLU A 12 -7.74 -1.25 -5.69
N TYR A 13 -7.08 -1.07 -6.83
CA TYR A 13 -7.44 -1.77 -8.06
C TYR A 13 -7.30 -3.29 -7.90
N ALA A 14 -6.14 -3.76 -7.40
CA ALA A 14 -5.92 -5.18 -7.15
C ALA A 14 -6.99 -5.77 -6.20
N ALA A 15 -7.33 -5.07 -5.11
CA ALA A 15 -8.36 -5.51 -4.17
C ALA A 15 -9.74 -5.63 -4.82
N LYS A 16 -10.16 -4.61 -5.58
CA LYS A 16 -11.44 -4.59 -6.30
C LYS A 16 -11.51 -5.66 -7.39
N ARG A 17 -10.40 -5.88 -8.11
CA ARG A 17 -10.30 -6.95 -9.11
C ARG A 17 -10.44 -8.33 -8.49
N ILE A 18 -9.73 -8.61 -7.40
CA ILE A 18 -9.83 -9.89 -6.68
C ILE A 18 -11.24 -10.04 -6.10
N GLY A 19 -11.80 -8.99 -5.50
CA GLY A 19 -13.16 -9.00 -4.94
C GLY A 19 -14.24 -9.32 -5.97
N LYS A 20 -14.11 -8.80 -7.19
CA LYS A 20 -14.99 -9.15 -8.31
C LYS A 20 -14.93 -10.65 -8.64
N GLU A 21 -13.74 -11.22 -8.74
CA GLU A 21 -13.54 -12.65 -9.07
C GLU A 21 -14.01 -13.59 -7.95
N LEU A 22 -13.81 -13.18 -6.70
CA LEU A 22 -14.23 -13.93 -5.52
C LEU A 22 -15.70 -13.71 -5.13
N GLN A 23 -16.38 -12.76 -5.78
CA GLN A 23 -17.71 -12.27 -5.38
C GLN A 23 -17.74 -11.98 -3.86
N ASP A 24 -16.75 -11.23 -3.40
CA ASP A 24 -16.55 -10.93 -1.99
C ASP A 24 -16.45 -9.43 -1.74
N GLN A 25 -16.81 -9.01 -0.53
CA GLN A 25 -16.79 -7.62 -0.12
C GLN A 25 -15.36 -7.07 -0.10
N THR A 26 -15.20 -5.87 -0.65
CA THR A 26 -13.96 -5.09 -0.56
C THR A 26 -14.18 -3.89 0.34
N LEU A 27 -13.27 -3.64 1.29
CA LEU A 27 -13.34 -2.54 2.24
C LEU A 27 -12.04 -1.74 2.23
N ASN A 28 -12.15 -0.44 2.01
CA ASN A 28 -11.04 0.49 2.19
C ASN A 28 -10.81 0.74 3.68
N LEU A 29 -9.59 0.49 4.15
CA LEU A 29 -9.19 0.70 5.53
C LEU A 29 -8.78 2.15 5.84
N PHE A 30 -8.71 3.05 4.86
CA PHE A 30 -8.20 4.41 5.05
C PHE A 30 -8.74 5.11 6.30
N GLU A 31 -10.06 5.19 6.46
CA GLU A 31 -10.69 5.84 7.61
C GLU A 31 -10.36 5.13 8.93
N LYS A 32 -10.44 3.80 8.94
CA LYS A 32 -10.12 3.00 10.14
C LYS A 32 -8.67 3.17 10.59
N LEU A 33 -7.74 3.25 9.64
CA LEU A 33 -6.33 3.51 9.89
C LEU A 33 -6.12 4.93 10.40
N ARG A 34 -6.75 5.91 9.76
CA ARG A 34 -6.62 7.34 10.08
C ARG A 34 -7.16 7.70 11.46
N ASP A 35 -8.28 7.09 11.84
CA ASP A 35 -8.94 7.35 13.11
C ASP A 35 -8.56 6.34 14.21
N ARG A 36 -7.62 5.43 13.91
CA ARG A 36 -7.17 4.37 14.84
C ARG A 36 -8.36 3.56 15.38
N ASP A 37 -9.33 3.30 14.51
CA ASP A 37 -10.51 2.51 14.83
C ASP A 37 -10.17 1.02 14.80
N PHE A 38 -9.96 0.45 15.97
CA PHE A 38 -9.65 -0.97 16.16
C PHE A 38 -10.90 -1.82 16.44
N SER A 39 -12.10 -1.35 16.05
CA SER A 39 -13.34 -2.11 16.19
C SER A 39 -13.20 -3.52 15.60
N GLN A 40 -13.71 -4.53 16.31
CA GLN A 40 -13.73 -5.91 15.84
C GLN A 40 -14.36 -6.05 14.44
N MET A 41 -13.80 -6.94 13.62
CA MET A 41 -14.33 -7.32 12.33
C MET A 41 -14.48 -8.83 12.20
N GLY A 42 -15.60 -9.29 11.62
CA GLY A 42 -15.88 -10.71 11.39
C GLY A 42 -15.97 -11.06 9.91
N SER A 43 -15.48 -12.24 9.54
CA SER A 43 -15.62 -12.80 8.19
C SER A 43 -15.73 -14.32 8.27
N GLU A 44 -16.71 -14.91 7.57
CA GLU A 44 -16.83 -16.37 7.42
C GLU A 44 -15.88 -16.91 6.33
N LYS A 45 -15.58 -16.07 5.34
CA LYS A 45 -14.59 -16.33 4.28
C LYS A 45 -13.18 -16.00 4.76
N PRO A 46 -12.11 -16.57 4.15
CA PRO A 46 -10.74 -16.15 4.42
C PRO A 46 -10.56 -14.63 4.32
N TRP A 47 -9.66 -14.10 5.15
CA TRP A 47 -9.24 -12.71 5.09
C TRP A 47 -8.25 -12.51 3.95
N VAL A 48 -8.42 -11.44 3.18
CA VAL A 48 -7.46 -11.02 2.16
C VAL A 48 -7.04 -9.59 2.45
N ILE A 49 -5.77 -9.38 2.79
CA ILE A 49 -5.21 -8.05 3.05
C ILE A 49 -4.45 -7.60 1.80
N VAL A 50 -4.87 -6.48 1.20
CA VAL A 50 -4.26 -5.92 -0.01
C VAL A 50 -3.63 -4.57 0.28
N ALA A 51 -2.31 -4.45 0.09
CA ALA A 51 -1.58 -3.25 0.49
C ALA A 51 -0.35 -2.98 -0.39
N PRO A 52 0.20 -1.75 -0.40
CA PRO A 52 1.48 -1.48 -1.02
C PRO A 52 2.63 -2.07 -0.19
N THR A 53 3.74 -2.34 -0.85
CA THR A 53 4.99 -2.72 -0.19
C THR A 53 5.80 -1.48 0.14
N TYR A 54 6.06 -1.22 1.43
CA TYR A 54 6.98 -0.16 1.88
C TYR A 54 8.21 -0.81 2.47
N CYS A 55 9.37 -0.61 1.83
CA CYS A 55 10.64 -1.21 2.23
C CYS A 55 10.52 -2.72 2.47
N TRP A 56 9.96 -3.48 1.52
CA TRP A 56 9.78 -4.94 1.64
C TRP A 56 8.94 -5.41 2.85
N ARG A 57 8.01 -4.56 3.32
CA ARG A 57 7.03 -4.86 4.38
C ARG A 57 5.67 -4.25 4.03
N ILE A 58 4.63 -4.61 4.78
CA ILE A 58 3.38 -3.84 4.79
C ILE A 58 3.58 -2.47 5.45
N PRO A 59 2.73 -1.47 5.19
CA PRO A 59 2.81 -0.17 5.85
C PRO A 59 2.71 -0.31 7.37
N ARG A 60 3.53 0.43 8.12
CA ARG A 60 3.56 0.34 9.60
C ARG A 60 2.20 0.64 10.22
N ILE A 61 1.47 1.63 9.69
CA ILE A 61 0.10 1.96 10.11
C ILE A 61 -0.87 0.78 9.94
N LEU A 62 -0.73 -0.01 8.86
CA LEU A 62 -1.53 -1.20 8.63
C LEU A 62 -1.13 -2.34 9.55
N GLN A 63 0.18 -2.52 9.80
CA GLN A 63 0.68 -3.51 10.74
C GLN A 63 0.12 -3.24 12.15
N GLU A 64 0.25 -2.01 12.64
CA GLU A 64 -0.28 -1.59 13.95
C GLU A 64 -1.79 -1.85 14.05
N TRP A 65 -2.54 -1.51 13.00
CA TRP A 65 -3.97 -1.77 12.97
C TRP A 65 -4.30 -3.26 13.00
N LEU A 66 -3.59 -4.08 12.23
CA LEU A 66 -3.78 -5.53 12.25
C LEU A 66 -3.39 -6.15 13.60
N GLU A 67 -2.41 -5.60 14.32
CA GLU A 67 -2.04 -6.06 15.66
C GLU A 67 -3.16 -5.80 16.67
N ASN A 68 -3.78 -4.61 16.61
CA ASN A 68 -4.76 -4.15 17.61
C ASN A 68 -6.23 -4.50 17.29
N THR A 69 -6.59 -4.77 16.04
CA THR A 69 -7.98 -5.04 15.65
C THR A 69 -8.35 -6.52 15.75
N PRO A 70 -9.35 -6.95 16.54
CA PRO A 70 -9.80 -8.33 16.55
C PRO A 70 -10.40 -8.76 15.20
N LEU A 71 -9.83 -9.79 14.58
CA LEU A 71 -10.36 -10.44 13.38
C LEU A 71 -10.98 -11.79 13.78
N THR A 72 -12.31 -11.89 13.67
CA THR A 72 -13.08 -13.05 14.14
C THR A 72 -13.68 -13.86 12.99
N GLY A 73 -14.13 -15.08 13.30
CA GLY A 73 -14.63 -16.03 12.31
C GLY A 73 -13.49 -16.84 11.71
N ASN A 74 -13.30 -16.74 10.39
CA ASN A 74 -12.28 -17.48 9.67
C ASN A 74 -10.86 -17.10 10.13
N LYS A 75 -9.99 -18.10 10.28
CA LYS A 75 -8.60 -17.93 10.72
C LYS A 75 -7.60 -17.82 9.57
N ASP A 76 -8.01 -18.16 8.36
CA ASP A 76 -7.16 -18.12 7.18
C ASP A 76 -6.99 -16.68 6.69
N ILE A 77 -5.75 -16.32 6.39
CA ILE A 77 -5.40 -14.98 5.93
C ILE A 77 -4.38 -15.03 4.80
N TYR A 78 -4.65 -14.26 3.76
CA TYR A 78 -3.77 -14.00 2.63
C TYR A 78 -3.29 -12.55 2.66
N PHE A 79 -2.05 -12.32 2.22
CA PHE A 79 -1.53 -10.99 1.93
C PHE A 79 -1.28 -10.86 0.43
N VAL A 80 -1.75 -9.78 -0.18
CA VAL A 80 -1.50 -9.42 -1.57
C VAL A 80 -0.82 -8.06 -1.59
N LEU A 81 0.45 -8.04 -1.95
CA LEU A 81 1.28 -6.84 -1.87
C LEU A 81 1.61 -6.30 -3.24
N THR A 82 1.19 -5.06 -3.52
CA THR A 82 1.58 -4.36 -4.75
C THR A 82 2.97 -3.74 -4.60
N CYS A 83 3.82 -3.82 -5.62
CA CYS A 83 5.18 -3.26 -5.60
C CYS A 83 5.64 -2.81 -6.99
N GLY A 84 6.57 -1.84 -7.06
CA GLY A 84 7.22 -1.44 -8.31
C GLY A 84 8.17 -2.51 -8.88
N GLY A 85 8.71 -3.39 -8.04
CA GLY A 85 9.64 -4.45 -8.45
C GLY A 85 9.43 -5.78 -7.73
N ASN A 86 9.71 -5.83 -6.42
CA ASN A 86 9.50 -7.04 -5.63
C ASN A 86 9.14 -6.72 -4.17
N ILE A 87 8.77 -7.76 -3.42
CA ILE A 87 8.39 -7.65 -2.01
C ILE A 87 9.44 -8.21 -1.03
N GLY A 88 10.66 -8.51 -1.51
CA GLY A 88 11.81 -8.88 -0.66
C GLY A 88 11.48 -10.03 0.28
N ASN A 89 11.58 -9.86 1.59
CA ASN A 89 11.16 -10.88 2.57
C ASN A 89 9.87 -10.51 3.33
N ALA A 90 8.97 -9.71 2.74
CA ALA A 90 7.71 -9.29 3.37
C ALA A 90 6.91 -10.46 3.97
N GLY A 91 6.91 -11.61 3.29
CA GLY A 91 6.23 -12.83 3.76
C GLY A 91 6.69 -13.32 5.14
N ALA A 92 7.96 -13.14 5.51
CA ALA A 92 8.42 -13.51 6.85
C ALA A 92 7.80 -12.61 7.95
N TYR A 93 7.61 -11.33 7.63
CA TYR A 93 6.97 -10.37 8.54
C TYR A 93 5.48 -10.63 8.69
N THR A 94 4.77 -10.89 7.58
CA THR A 94 3.34 -11.23 7.63
C THR A 94 3.12 -12.56 8.36
N LYS A 95 3.98 -13.55 8.13
CA LYS A 95 3.94 -14.83 8.88
C LYS A 95 4.13 -14.63 10.38
N LYS A 96 5.07 -13.77 10.79
CA LYS A 96 5.28 -13.41 12.21
C LYS A 96 4.05 -12.70 12.80
N LEU A 97 3.45 -11.77 12.05
CA LEU A 97 2.22 -11.08 12.43
C LEU A 97 1.07 -12.08 12.64
N CYS A 98 0.85 -12.99 11.69
CA CYS A 98 -0.16 -14.04 11.78
C CYS A 98 0.03 -14.94 13.00
N ARG A 99 1.27 -15.37 13.27
CA ARG A 99 1.59 -16.18 14.46
C ARG A 99 1.22 -15.44 15.74
N THR A 100 1.56 -14.16 15.84
CA THR A 100 1.26 -13.32 17.01
C THR A 100 -0.25 -13.15 17.18
N LYS A 101 -0.98 -13.05 16.08
CA LYS A 101 -2.44 -12.86 16.05
C LYS A 101 -3.25 -14.15 16.20
N GLY A 102 -2.62 -15.32 16.09
CA GLY A 102 -3.31 -16.60 16.05
C GLY A 102 -4.15 -16.79 14.77
N MET A 103 -3.56 -16.42 13.62
CA MET A 103 -4.13 -16.59 12.27
C MET A 103 -3.29 -17.58 11.45
N ASN A 104 -3.94 -18.28 10.52
CA ASN A 104 -3.29 -19.20 9.58
C ASN A 104 -2.79 -18.41 8.37
N ASP A 105 -1.48 -18.18 8.31
CA ASP A 105 -0.83 -17.55 7.16
C ASP A 105 -0.89 -18.48 5.94
N LEU A 106 -1.71 -18.11 4.94
CA LEU A 106 -1.79 -18.80 3.65
C LEU A 106 -0.92 -18.15 2.57
N GLY A 107 -0.09 -17.17 2.94
CA GLY A 107 1.00 -16.67 2.11
C GLY A 107 0.89 -15.21 1.71
N CYS A 108 1.96 -14.72 1.10
CA CYS A 108 2.18 -13.33 0.74
C CYS A 108 2.51 -13.22 -0.76
N ILE A 109 1.52 -12.81 -1.54
CA ILE A 109 1.51 -12.81 -3.00
C ILE A 109 1.98 -11.44 -3.52
N PRO A 110 3.07 -11.36 -4.30
CA PRO A 110 3.50 -10.12 -4.93
C PRO A 110 2.67 -9.82 -6.20
N ILE A 111 2.31 -8.56 -6.40
CA ILE A 111 1.73 -8.07 -7.66
C ILE A 111 2.55 -6.85 -8.11
N VAL A 112 3.26 -6.99 -9.23
CA VAL A 112 4.00 -5.86 -9.81
C VAL A 112 3.03 -4.86 -10.41
N MET A 113 3.13 -3.61 -9.97
CA MET A 113 2.29 -2.49 -10.37
C MET A 113 3.19 -1.28 -10.69
N PRO A 114 2.68 -0.23 -11.38
CA PRO A 114 3.50 0.95 -11.69
C PRO A 114 4.15 1.58 -10.45
N GLU A 115 5.44 1.91 -10.55
CA GLU A 115 6.19 2.57 -9.49
C GLU A 115 5.56 3.92 -9.14
N ASN A 116 5.42 4.19 -7.85
CA ASN A 116 4.78 5.40 -7.35
C ASN A 116 5.57 6.06 -6.22
N TYR A 117 6.73 5.52 -5.85
CA TYR A 117 7.62 6.09 -4.85
C TYR A 117 8.54 7.16 -5.42
N ILE A 118 7.92 8.27 -5.83
CA ILE A 118 8.51 9.45 -6.47
C ILE A 118 9.60 10.15 -5.64
N ALA A 119 9.69 9.88 -4.35
CA ALA A 119 10.73 10.42 -3.48
C ALA A 119 12.12 9.81 -3.75
N LEU A 120 12.19 8.63 -4.37
CA LEU A 120 13.44 7.90 -4.58
C LEU A 120 13.59 7.29 -5.98
N PHE A 121 12.49 6.87 -6.60
CA PHE A 121 12.52 6.16 -7.88
C PHE A 121 11.85 6.96 -9.00
N HIS A 122 12.24 6.63 -10.24
CA HIS A 122 11.55 7.13 -11.42
C HIS A 122 10.16 6.51 -11.50
N THR A 123 9.17 7.37 -11.74
CA THR A 123 7.78 6.97 -11.95
C THR A 123 7.52 6.82 -13.44
N PRO A 124 6.89 5.72 -13.90
CA PRO A 124 6.68 5.47 -15.30
C PRO A 124 5.72 6.49 -15.93
N GLY A 125 5.92 6.72 -17.24
CA GLY A 125 4.96 7.45 -18.06
C GLY A 125 3.63 6.70 -18.22
N LYS A 126 2.65 7.35 -18.85
CA LYS A 126 1.30 6.78 -19.00
C LYS A 126 1.31 5.44 -19.74
N GLU A 127 2.00 5.37 -20.88
CA GLU A 127 2.05 4.19 -21.74
C GLU A 127 2.74 3.02 -21.05
N GLU A 128 3.87 3.27 -20.40
CA GLU A 128 4.61 2.28 -19.61
C GLU A 128 3.77 1.78 -18.43
N ALA A 129 3.13 2.68 -17.69
CA ALA A 129 2.26 2.32 -16.58
C ALA A 129 1.10 1.43 -17.04
N MET A 130 0.49 1.72 -18.20
CA MET A 130 -0.58 0.91 -18.77
C MET A 130 -0.10 -0.50 -19.13
N GLU A 131 1.11 -0.66 -19.68
CA GLU A 131 1.67 -1.97 -19.99
C GLU A 131 1.98 -2.77 -18.72
N ILE A 132 2.49 -2.13 -17.66
CA ILE A 132 2.69 -2.77 -16.35
C ILE A 132 1.34 -3.25 -15.79
N ILE A 133 0.30 -2.40 -15.83
CA ILE A 133 -1.06 -2.76 -15.37
C ILE A 133 -1.62 -3.94 -16.16
N ARG A 134 -1.44 -3.96 -17.49
CA ARG A 134 -1.90 -5.05 -18.35
C ARG A 134 -1.25 -6.38 -17.96
N ARG A 135 0.05 -6.39 -17.64
CA ARG A 135 0.75 -7.58 -17.14
C ARG A 135 0.28 -7.98 -15.74
N ALA A 136 -0.03 -7.01 -14.89
CA ALA A 136 -0.52 -7.25 -13.54
C ALA A 136 -1.87 -8.00 -13.52
N GLU A 137 -2.72 -7.85 -14.55
CA GLU A 137 -3.99 -8.59 -14.65
C GLU A 137 -3.83 -10.10 -14.54
N THR A 138 -2.77 -10.67 -15.14
CA THR A 138 -2.49 -12.11 -15.06
C THR A 138 -2.20 -12.50 -13.61
N ALA A 139 -1.29 -11.78 -12.94
CA ALA A 139 -0.94 -12.05 -11.54
C ALA A 139 -2.14 -11.84 -10.58
N ILE A 140 -2.98 -10.83 -10.83
CA ILE A 140 -4.21 -10.58 -10.08
C ILE A 140 -5.19 -11.76 -10.24
N THR A 141 -5.34 -12.28 -11.46
CA THR A 141 -6.22 -13.42 -11.77
C THR A 141 -5.72 -14.69 -11.10
N GLU A 142 -4.42 -14.98 -11.18
CA GLU A 142 -3.79 -16.11 -10.51
C GLU A 142 -3.94 -16.03 -8.99
N ALA A 143 -3.71 -14.85 -8.40
CA ALA A 143 -3.93 -14.61 -6.97
C ALA A 143 -5.37 -14.89 -6.56
N ALA A 144 -6.34 -14.38 -7.34
CA ALA A 144 -7.75 -14.62 -7.08
C ALA A 144 -8.10 -16.11 -7.17
N GLN A 145 -7.61 -16.84 -8.17
CA GLN A 145 -7.86 -18.27 -8.32
C GLN A 145 -7.27 -19.08 -7.17
N LEU A 146 -6.05 -18.75 -6.74
CA LEU A 146 -5.41 -19.39 -5.59
C LEU A 146 -6.21 -19.17 -4.30
N ILE A 147 -6.68 -17.94 -4.05
CA ILE A 147 -7.53 -17.61 -2.89
C ILE A 147 -8.88 -18.33 -2.98
N LYS A 148 -9.51 -18.36 -4.16
CA LYS A 148 -10.80 -19.01 -4.42
C LYS A 148 -10.76 -20.50 -4.11
N THR A 149 -9.65 -21.15 -4.48
CA THR A 149 -9.38 -22.58 -4.24
C THR A 149 -8.77 -22.86 -2.87
N LYS A 150 -8.58 -21.83 -2.03
CA LYS A 150 -8.00 -21.90 -0.68
C LYS A 150 -6.62 -22.57 -0.64
N GLN A 151 -5.86 -22.46 -1.72
CA GLN A 151 -4.50 -23.01 -1.76
C GLN A 151 -3.53 -22.04 -1.06
N PRO A 152 -2.52 -22.53 -0.32
CA PRO A 152 -1.47 -21.67 0.20
C PRO A 152 -0.56 -21.19 -0.95
N TYR A 153 -0.13 -19.94 -0.88
CA TYR A 153 0.89 -19.41 -1.78
C TYR A 153 2.29 -19.80 -1.29
N CYS A 154 2.89 -20.80 -1.95
CA CYS A 154 4.26 -21.19 -1.73
C CYS A 154 5.20 -20.26 -2.49
N ARG A 155 5.90 -19.41 -1.73
CA ARG A 155 6.90 -18.51 -2.31
C ARG A 155 8.12 -19.30 -2.78
N PRO A 156 8.74 -18.93 -3.92
CA PRO A 156 10.07 -19.43 -4.28
C PRO A 156 11.05 -19.15 -3.12
N SER A 157 12.02 -20.04 -2.91
CA SER A 157 12.97 -19.93 -1.79
C SER A 157 13.66 -18.57 -1.79
N VAL A 158 13.48 -17.83 -0.68
CA VAL A 158 14.10 -16.53 -0.45
C VAL A 158 15.62 -16.71 -0.36
N THR A 159 16.39 -15.96 -1.13
CA THR A 159 17.85 -16.06 -1.13
C THR A 159 18.44 -15.49 0.18
N LEU A 160 19.69 -15.81 0.50
CA LEU A 160 20.37 -15.26 1.68
C LEU A 160 20.45 -13.72 1.63
N MET A 161 20.59 -13.17 0.41
CA MET A 161 20.65 -11.74 0.14
C MET A 161 19.31 -11.03 0.45
N ASP A 162 18.19 -11.68 0.15
CA ASP A 162 16.85 -11.17 0.47
C ASP A 162 16.59 -11.15 1.99
N ARG A 163 17.17 -12.10 2.74
CA ARG A 163 17.08 -12.13 4.22
C ARG A 163 17.88 -11.01 4.87
N LEU A 164 19.10 -10.74 4.38
CA LEU A 164 19.95 -9.66 4.92
C LEU A 164 19.40 -8.27 4.61
N SER A 165 18.88 -8.07 3.39
CA SER A 165 18.34 -6.78 2.93
C SER A 165 17.08 -6.35 3.70
N SER A 166 16.37 -7.31 4.29
CA SER A 166 15.07 -7.06 4.93
C SER A 166 15.13 -6.92 6.45
N GLY A 167 16.13 -7.46 7.14
CA GLY A 167 16.21 -7.50 8.62
C GLY A 167 16.95 -6.32 9.25
N ILE A 168 18.26 -6.22 9.03
CA ILE A 168 19.13 -5.22 9.70
C ILE A 168 19.11 -3.89 8.95
N VAL A 169 19.08 -3.94 7.61
CA VAL A 169 19.11 -2.73 6.80
C VAL A 169 17.82 -1.95 6.98
N ASN A 170 16.65 -2.60 7.02
CA ASN A 170 15.36 -1.92 7.07
C ASN A 170 15.17 -1.07 8.33
N ASP A 171 15.39 -1.60 9.54
CA ASP A 171 15.10 -0.86 10.77
C ASP A 171 16.06 0.33 10.99
N LEU A 172 17.28 0.28 10.45
CA LEU A 172 18.26 1.38 10.47
C LEU A 172 18.12 2.35 9.28
N TYR A 173 17.80 1.88 8.07
CA TYR A 173 17.61 2.73 6.88
C TYR A 173 16.24 3.40 6.84
N TYR A 174 15.21 2.77 7.40
CA TYR A 174 13.83 3.25 7.27
C TYR A 174 13.67 4.67 7.84
N PRO A 175 14.13 5.02 9.06
CA PRO A 175 14.03 6.39 9.56
C PRO A 175 14.88 7.40 8.76
N VAL A 176 15.94 6.95 8.09
CA VAL A 176 16.83 7.81 7.29
C VAL A 176 16.23 8.14 5.92
N ILE A 177 15.42 7.25 5.36
CA ILE A 177 14.81 7.41 4.04
C ILE A 177 13.35 7.87 4.12
N VAL A 178 12.60 7.32 5.08
CA VAL A 178 11.17 7.54 5.27
C VAL A 178 10.97 8.55 6.38
N HIS A 179 10.94 9.83 6.00
CA HIS A 179 10.74 10.95 6.91
C HIS A 179 10.10 12.13 6.17
N ALA A 180 9.29 12.95 6.84
CA ALA A 180 8.62 14.04 6.14
C ALA A 180 9.49 15.27 5.84
N LYS A 181 10.70 15.36 6.42
CA LYS A 181 11.56 16.57 6.45
C LYS A 181 11.90 17.21 5.10
N LYS A 182 11.76 16.48 3.99
CA LYS A 182 12.04 17.00 2.64
C LYS A 182 10.78 17.41 1.89
N PHE A 183 9.58 17.19 2.45
CA PHE A 183 8.36 17.70 1.86
C PHE A 183 8.26 19.22 1.99
N TYR A 184 7.83 19.87 0.93
CA TYR A 184 7.47 21.29 0.92
C TYR A 184 6.42 21.56 -0.15
N ALA A 185 5.68 22.65 0.03
CA ALA A 185 4.79 23.19 -0.99
C ALA A 185 5.46 24.34 -1.75
N THR A 186 5.22 24.41 -3.06
CA THR A 186 5.64 25.51 -3.93
C THR A 186 4.60 26.63 -3.95
N ASP A 187 4.88 27.69 -4.69
CA ASP A 187 3.96 28.81 -4.90
C ASP A 187 2.73 28.43 -5.74
N ALA A 188 2.75 27.27 -6.43
CA ALA A 188 1.58 26.73 -7.11
C ALA A 188 0.50 26.19 -6.14
N CYS A 189 0.77 26.17 -4.82
CA CYS A 189 -0.20 25.69 -3.84
C CYS A 189 -1.40 26.65 -3.75
N ILE A 190 -2.60 26.10 -3.95
CA ILE A 190 -3.88 26.82 -3.92
C ILE A 190 -4.62 26.70 -2.58
N SER A 191 -3.93 26.26 -1.52
CA SER A 191 -4.46 26.16 -0.15
C SER A 191 -5.75 25.32 0.00
N CYS A 192 -5.95 24.31 -0.85
CA CYS A 192 -7.20 23.53 -0.88
C CYS A 192 -7.38 22.52 0.26
N GLY A 193 -6.36 22.23 1.07
CA GLY A 193 -6.43 21.27 2.19
C GLY A 193 -6.45 19.79 1.81
N GLU A 194 -6.52 19.43 0.53
CA GLU A 194 -6.65 18.03 0.08
C GLU A 194 -5.51 17.12 0.60
N CYS A 195 -4.30 17.64 0.71
CA CYS A 195 -3.16 16.89 1.26
C CYS A 195 -3.32 16.51 2.74
N GLU A 196 -3.98 17.34 3.54
CA GLU A 196 -4.31 17.04 4.94
C GLU A 196 -5.37 15.95 5.00
N THR A 197 -6.47 16.10 4.23
CA THR A 197 -7.55 15.12 4.14
C THR A 197 -7.08 13.73 3.71
N LEU A 198 -6.17 13.67 2.74
CA LEU A 198 -5.60 12.42 2.21
C LEU A 198 -4.54 11.77 3.11
N CYS A 199 -4.11 12.43 4.18
CA CYS A 199 -3.05 11.92 5.03
C CYS A 199 -3.61 10.86 6.00
N PRO A 200 -3.22 9.58 5.86
CA PRO A 200 -3.73 8.52 6.72
C PRO A 200 -3.19 8.62 8.16
N LEU A 201 -2.25 9.52 8.43
CA LEU A 201 -1.58 9.66 9.72
C LEU A 201 -1.88 10.99 10.40
N LYS A 202 -2.72 11.85 9.78
CA LYS A 202 -2.90 13.25 10.23
C LYS A 202 -1.55 13.97 10.44
N ASN A 203 -0.56 13.63 9.60
CA ASN A 203 0.80 14.19 9.62
C ASN A 203 0.89 15.54 8.90
N ILE A 204 -0.19 16.01 8.30
CA ILE A 204 -0.20 17.25 7.54
C ILE A 204 -1.28 18.12 8.14
N HIS A 205 -0.95 19.36 8.46
CA HIS A 205 -1.91 20.38 8.82
C HIS A 205 -1.69 21.64 7.98
N MET A 206 -2.72 22.46 7.84
CA MET A 206 -2.63 23.72 7.09
C MET A 206 -2.25 24.87 8.05
N GLU A 207 -1.13 25.53 7.79
CA GLU A 207 -0.66 26.70 8.53
C GLU A 207 -0.40 27.86 7.56
N GLN A 208 -0.98 29.04 7.84
CA GLN A 208 -0.84 30.24 7.00
C GLN A 208 -1.10 29.99 5.50
N GLY A 209 -2.04 29.10 5.18
CA GLY A 209 -2.41 28.75 3.81
C GLY A 209 -1.48 27.74 3.11
N LYS A 210 -0.47 27.19 3.78
CA LYS A 210 0.41 26.14 3.22
C LYS A 210 0.35 24.87 4.07
N PRO A 211 0.54 23.68 3.48
CA PRO A 211 0.67 22.45 4.25
C PRO A 211 2.01 22.40 4.99
N VAL A 212 1.97 21.96 6.23
CA VAL A 212 3.11 21.66 7.09
C VAL A 212 3.10 20.17 7.40
N TRP A 213 4.28 19.52 7.32
CA TRP A 213 4.41 18.09 7.57
C TRP A 213 5.12 17.83 8.91
N GLU A 214 4.47 17.02 9.75
CA GLU A 214 5.02 16.47 11.00
C GLU A 214 6.01 15.32 10.74
N ASP A 215 6.56 14.71 11.79
CA ASP A 215 7.68 13.77 11.71
C ASP A 215 7.33 12.28 11.56
N HIS A 216 6.04 11.92 11.54
CA HIS A 216 5.54 10.54 11.51
C HIS A 216 5.05 10.06 10.13
N CYS A 217 5.51 10.63 9.01
CA CYS A 217 5.06 10.27 7.67
C CYS A 217 5.44 8.82 7.23
N THR A 218 4.49 8.04 6.71
CA THR A 218 4.72 6.67 6.17
C THR A 218 5.13 6.62 4.69
N HIS A 219 5.30 7.76 4.02
CA HIS A 219 5.69 7.82 2.61
C HIS A 219 4.71 7.13 1.64
N CYS A 220 3.40 7.24 1.88
CA CYS A 220 2.41 6.66 0.95
C CYS A 220 2.30 7.39 -0.40
N MET A 221 2.95 8.55 -0.52
CA MET A 221 2.93 9.45 -1.67
C MET A 221 1.53 9.97 -2.07
N ALA A 222 0.50 9.77 -1.26
CA ALA A 222 -0.86 10.21 -1.58
C ALA A 222 -0.95 11.73 -1.76
N CYS A 223 -0.45 12.51 -0.81
CA CYS A 223 -0.52 13.98 -0.85
C CYS A 223 0.22 14.56 -2.07
N ILE A 224 1.45 14.08 -2.35
CA ILE A 224 2.26 14.57 -3.47
C ILE A 224 1.68 14.15 -4.83
N CYS A 225 1.22 12.91 -4.99
CA CYS A 225 0.70 12.44 -6.27
C CYS A 225 -0.73 12.91 -6.55
N ARG A 226 -1.53 13.24 -5.53
CA ARG A 226 -2.93 13.68 -5.68
C ARG A 226 -3.12 15.20 -5.54
N CYS A 227 -2.05 15.96 -5.34
CA CYS A 227 -2.15 17.43 -5.26
C CYS A 227 -2.72 17.99 -6.58
N PRO A 228 -3.88 18.65 -6.57
CA PRO A 228 -4.55 19.09 -7.79
C PRO A 228 -3.74 20.12 -8.58
N SER A 229 -2.96 20.97 -7.89
CA SER A 229 -2.07 21.94 -8.51
C SER A 229 -0.62 21.46 -8.63
N GLN A 230 -0.34 20.18 -8.33
CA GLN A 230 1.00 19.58 -8.34
C GLN A 230 2.04 20.39 -7.55
N ALA A 231 1.61 21.05 -6.48
CA ALA A 231 2.41 22.00 -5.73
C ALA A 231 3.30 21.36 -4.65
N ILE A 232 3.26 20.06 -4.45
CA ILE A 232 4.01 19.37 -3.39
C ILE A 232 5.25 18.71 -3.99
N GLU A 233 6.39 18.89 -3.34
CA GLU A 233 7.66 18.27 -3.72
C GLU A 233 8.33 17.59 -2.52
N TYR A 234 9.22 16.64 -2.81
CA TYR A 234 10.11 15.98 -1.86
C TYR A 234 11.57 16.22 -2.28
N GLY A 235 12.19 17.22 -1.67
CA GLY A 235 13.54 17.66 -2.01
C GLY A 235 13.67 18.02 -3.50
N LYS A 236 14.72 17.52 -4.15
CA LYS A 236 14.95 17.66 -5.60
C LYS A 236 14.48 16.45 -6.41
N ASN A 237 14.30 15.30 -5.76
CA ASN A 237 14.09 14.00 -6.43
C ASN A 237 12.78 13.92 -7.19
N SER A 238 11.73 14.56 -6.66
CA SER A 238 10.38 14.50 -7.22
C SER A 238 10.10 15.55 -8.30
N LYS A 239 11.01 16.52 -8.50
CA LYS A 239 10.80 17.60 -9.48
C LYS A 239 10.79 17.03 -10.89
N GLY A 240 9.77 17.38 -11.66
CA GLY A 240 9.62 16.94 -13.06
C GLY A 240 9.25 15.46 -13.23
N GLN A 241 9.06 14.72 -12.15
CA GLN A 241 8.61 13.33 -12.19
C GLN A 241 7.09 13.24 -12.40
N VAL A 242 6.63 12.12 -12.95
CA VAL A 242 5.21 11.86 -13.17
C VAL A 242 4.48 11.62 -11.84
N ARG A 243 3.42 12.38 -11.58
CA ARG A 243 2.54 12.18 -10.41
C ARG A 243 1.62 10.98 -10.66
N TYR A 244 2.17 9.77 -10.54
CA TYR A 244 1.40 8.56 -10.84
C TYR A 244 0.22 8.40 -9.88
N ILE A 245 -0.98 8.28 -10.48
CA ILE A 245 -2.22 7.86 -9.85
C ILE A 245 -2.84 6.79 -10.75
N PHE A 246 -3.35 5.72 -10.14
CA PHE A 246 -3.99 4.65 -10.87
C PHE A 246 -5.17 5.18 -11.71
N PRO A 247 -5.29 4.82 -13.00
CA PRO A 247 -6.35 5.32 -13.87
C PRO A 247 -7.75 4.93 -13.37
N LYS A 248 -8.56 5.92 -12.99
CA LYS A 248 -9.90 5.71 -12.39
C LYS A 248 -10.84 4.97 -13.35
N GLU A 249 -10.66 5.11 -14.66
CA GLU A 249 -11.45 4.49 -15.71
C GLU A 249 -11.34 2.97 -15.67
N LEU A 250 -10.16 2.43 -15.32
CA LEU A 250 -9.96 0.99 -15.19
C LEU A 250 -10.67 0.44 -13.96
N THR A 251 -10.64 1.16 -12.84
CA THR A 251 -11.38 0.78 -11.64
C THR A 251 -12.90 0.85 -11.87
N LYS A 252 -13.38 1.86 -12.61
CA LYS A 252 -14.80 2.01 -12.95
C LYS A 252 -15.34 0.85 -13.79
N LYS A 253 -14.56 0.33 -14.75
CA LYS A 253 -14.93 -0.82 -15.59
C LYS A 253 -15.18 -2.13 -14.83
N LEU A 254 -14.91 -2.17 -13.52
CA LEU A 254 -15.17 -3.36 -12.70
C LEU A 254 -16.62 -3.49 -12.29
N PHE A 255 -17.35 -2.38 -12.24
CA PHE A 255 -18.76 -2.27 -11.84
C PHE A 255 -19.60 -1.76 -13.01
#